data_AF-A0A3M2ENR8-F1
#
_entry.id   AF-A0A3M2ENR8-F1
#
_cell.length_a   1.000
_cell.length_b   1.000
_cell.length_c   1.000
_cell.angle_alpha   90.00
_cell.angle_beta   90.00
_cell.angle_gamma   90.00
#
_symmetry.space_group_name_H-M   'P 1'
#
loop_
_entity.id
_entity.type
_entity.pdbx_description
1 polymer ?
#
loop_
_entity_poly.entity_id
_entity_poly.type
_entity_poly.pdbx_seq_one_letter_code
_entity_poly.pdbx_strand_id
1 'polypeptide(L)'
;PPRPWWERYQPVSYRLETRSGDRAAFADMVRRCRDAGVDIYVDAVLNHMADADLEHPEHVFTGIGTAGTRFGSYDYPGLYGYEQFHHCGLTENDDIWDFNDPVQVRTCELVDLADLATERDDVRDRLAAYLNDLIGLGVAGFRIDAARHMAPEDIRAILERLDETVFVYQEVIDPDPPAWSEPYYPMGWVTEFQFSRAVSAAFFDGVPARLHGPGSIWETTPFLPSGEALVFVDNHDNQRSHGGDHIVTHRDGALYDLAVAFMLAYPYGTARVMSSYAFDDTAQGPPTEPGTDAIARVHAADGLRCGQGAWVCEHRRQTIAPMVRFRSVTAGAPVAHWWTDGAGQIAFARGDRGFIAINRDSTRTLAQRLQTGLAPGVYCNILDGAWQEGGCSGSTLTVDADGTAALTVAPMRAVATHTAARAE
;
A
#
# COMPACT_ATOMS: atom_id res chain seq x y z
N PRO A 1 -6.02 -5.69 22.71
CA PRO A 1 -7.33 -5.05 22.40
C PRO A 1 -8.36 -6.12 22.00
N PRO A 2 -9.66 -5.97 22.29
CA PRO A 2 -10.64 -7.06 22.15
C PRO A 2 -10.90 -7.53 20.72
N ARG A 3 -10.64 -6.67 19.72
CA ARG A 3 -10.80 -6.96 18.29
C ARG A 3 -9.64 -6.36 17.49
N PRO A 4 -8.47 -7.02 17.48
CA PRO A 4 -7.28 -6.48 16.83
C PRO A 4 -7.46 -6.39 15.31
N TRP A 5 -6.65 -5.59 14.63
CA TRP A 5 -6.76 -5.46 13.18
C TRP A 5 -6.30 -6.73 12.45
N TRP A 6 -5.28 -7.40 13.00
CA TRP A 6 -4.67 -8.59 12.42
C TRP A 6 -5.58 -9.83 12.51
N GLU A 7 -6.69 -9.79 13.27
CA GLU A 7 -7.69 -10.88 13.28
C GLU A 7 -8.26 -11.16 11.88
N ARG A 8 -8.16 -10.19 10.96
CA ARG A 8 -8.62 -10.31 9.57
C ARG A 8 -7.66 -11.12 8.68
N TYR A 9 -6.43 -11.34 9.15
CA TYR A 9 -5.40 -12.16 8.52
C TYR A 9 -5.41 -13.59 9.09
N GLN A 10 -6.50 -13.98 9.77
CA GLN A 10 -6.70 -15.33 10.28
C GLN A 10 -8.00 -15.89 9.71
N PRO A 11 -7.99 -16.41 8.47
CA PRO A 11 -9.19 -16.90 7.81
C PRO A 11 -9.81 -18.08 8.57
N VAL A 12 -11.14 -18.04 8.71
CA VAL A 12 -11.94 -19.16 9.25
C VAL A 12 -12.80 -19.80 8.17
N SER A 13 -13.20 -19.01 7.16
CA SER A 13 -13.95 -19.48 6.00
C SER A 13 -13.90 -18.44 4.88
N TYR A 14 -14.26 -18.83 3.67
CA TYR A 14 -14.39 -17.90 2.53
C TYR A 14 -15.77 -17.23 2.41
N ARG A 15 -16.57 -17.23 3.49
CA ARG A 15 -17.84 -16.48 3.52
C ARG A 15 -17.55 -14.99 3.52
N LEU A 16 -18.23 -14.24 2.64
CA LEU A 16 -18.17 -12.78 2.59
C LEU A 16 -19.01 -12.16 3.70
N GLU A 17 -18.59 -12.33 4.95
CA GLU A 17 -19.23 -11.77 6.13
C GLU A 17 -18.15 -11.43 7.16
N THR A 18 -17.84 -10.15 7.26
CA THR A 18 -16.74 -9.61 8.07
C THR A 18 -17.21 -8.42 8.89
N ARG A 19 -16.34 -7.85 9.73
CA ARG A 19 -16.63 -6.59 10.42
C ARG A 19 -16.91 -5.41 9.48
N SER A 20 -16.48 -5.49 8.21
CA SER A 20 -16.75 -4.46 7.20
C SER A 20 -18.15 -4.57 6.57
N GLY A 21 -18.84 -5.70 6.74
CA GLY A 21 -20.16 -5.94 6.16
C GLY A 21 -20.35 -7.37 5.68
N ASP A 22 -21.57 -7.64 5.24
CA ASP A 22 -21.97 -8.89 4.62
C ASP A 22 -21.77 -8.87 3.09
N ARG A 23 -22.11 -9.99 2.45
CA ARG A 23 -22.00 -10.17 1.00
C ARG A 23 -22.78 -9.13 0.21
N ALA A 24 -23.98 -8.77 0.67
CA ALA A 24 -24.83 -7.82 -0.02
C ALA A 24 -24.22 -6.41 0.02
N ALA A 25 -23.70 -6.00 1.18
CA ALA A 25 -22.97 -4.74 1.33
C ALA A 25 -21.68 -4.72 0.48
N PHE A 26 -20.94 -5.83 0.43
CA PHE A 26 -19.74 -5.95 -0.41
C PHE A 26 -20.10 -5.84 -1.90
N ALA A 27 -21.10 -6.56 -2.38
CA ALA A 27 -21.55 -6.49 -3.77
C ALA A 27 -22.07 -5.10 -4.16
N ASP A 28 -22.81 -4.42 -3.28
CA ASP A 28 -23.25 -3.03 -3.50
C ASP A 28 -22.07 -2.07 -3.61
N MET A 29 -21.08 -2.21 -2.72
CA MET A 29 -19.85 -1.41 -2.75
C MET A 29 -19.10 -1.58 -4.08
N VAL A 30 -18.82 -2.83 -4.48
CA VAL A 30 -18.10 -3.13 -5.72
C VAL A 30 -18.83 -2.54 -6.93
N ARG A 31 -20.15 -2.76 -7.03
CA ARG A 31 -20.97 -2.24 -8.12
C ARG A 31 -20.91 -0.71 -8.18
N ARG A 32 -21.12 0.00 -7.06
CA ARG A 32 -21.15 1.47 -7.02
C ARG A 32 -19.78 2.09 -7.33
N CYS A 33 -18.70 1.46 -6.87
CA CYS A 33 -17.35 1.90 -7.20
C CYS A 33 -17.07 1.75 -8.70
N ARG A 34 -17.41 0.59 -9.28
CA ARG A 34 -17.30 0.35 -10.73
C ARG A 34 -18.14 1.33 -11.55
N ASP A 35 -19.39 1.58 -11.14
CA ASP A 35 -20.28 2.55 -11.80
C ASP A 35 -19.70 3.99 -11.78
N ALA A 36 -18.81 4.29 -10.84
CA ALA A 36 -18.07 5.54 -10.73
C ALA A 36 -16.66 5.49 -11.39
N GLY A 37 -16.29 4.38 -12.04
CA GLY A 37 -14.97 4.19 -12.66
C GLY A 37 -13.84 3.97 -11.65
N VAL A 38 -14.15 3.41 -10.47
CA VAL A 38 -13.18 3.09 -9.41
C VAL A 38 -13.17 1.58 -9.18
N ASP A 39 -12.03 0.95 -9.44
CA ASP A 39 -11.84 -0.48 -9.25
C ASP A 39 -11.68 -0.85 -7.77
N ILE A 40 -12.06 -2.09 -7.44
CA ILE A 40 -11.86 -2.71 -6.12
C ILE A 40 -10.85 -3.84 -6.25
N TYR A 41 -9.82 -3.80 -5.41
CA TYR A 41 -8.84 -4.87 -5.24
C TYR A 41 -9.04 -5.50 -3.86
N VAL A 42 -9.21 -6.81 -3.80
CA VAL A 42 -9.42 -7.52 -2.52
C VAL A 42 -8.09 -7.94 -1.92
N ASP A 43 -7.98 -7.80 -0.60
CA ASP A 43 -6.89 -8.41 0.15
C ASP A 43 -7.18 -9.91 0.35
N ALA A 44 -6.44 -10.76 -0.37
CA ALA A 44 -6.67 -12.19 -0.45
C ALA A 44 -5.64 -12.93 0.42
N VAL A 45 -6.12 -13.42 1.57
CA VAL A 45 -5.34 -14.27 2.48
C VAL A 45 -5.49 -15.72 2.02
N LEU A 46 -4.47 -16.20 1.31
CA LEU A 46 -4.48 -17.51 0.63
C LEU A 46 -3.46 -18.50 1.21
N ASN A 47 -2.46 -18.02 1.95
CA ASN A 47 -1.37 -18.83 2.47
C ASN A 47 -1.81 -19.75 3.62
N HIS A 48 -2.56 -19.20 4.56
CA HIS A 48 -2.82 -19.84 5.85
C HIS A 48 -4.29 -19.68 6.26
N MET A 49 -4.67 -20.42 7.29
CA MET A 49 -5.91 -20.23 8.03
C MET A 49 -5.60 -19.67 9.43
N ALA A 50 -6.61 -19.56 10.30
CA ALA A 50 -6.43 -19.01 11.65
C ALA A 50 -5.47 -19.84 12.52
N ASP A 51 -4.76 -19.13 13.41
CA ASP A 51 -4.12 -19.75 14.57
C ASP A 51 -5.23 -20.32 15.47
N ALA A 52 -5.11 -21.61 15.75
CA ALA A 52 -6.08 -22.40 16.50
C ALA A 52 -5.39 -23.14 17.65
N ASP A 53 -4.50 -22.44 18.36
CA ASP A 53 -3.70 -22.98 19.47
C ASP A 53 -2.79 -24.12 18.98
N LEU A 54 -2.12 -23.91 17.83
CA LEU A 54 -1.34 -24.95 17.15
C LEU A 54 -0.08 -25.33 17.94
N GLU A 55 0.47 -24.40 18.72
CA GLU A 55 1.57 -24.62 19.66
C GLU A 55 1.24 -25.59 20.82
N HIS A 56 -0.05 -25.88 21.08
CA HIS A 56 -0.49 -26.79 22.13
C HIS A 56 -1.37 -27.93 21.58
N PRO A 57 -0.82 -28.85 20.78
CA PRO A 57 -1.60 -29.90 20.09
C PRO A 57 -2.28 -30.89 21.05
N GLU A 58 -1.90 -30.90 22.33
CA GLU A 58 -2.59 -31.65 23.38
C GLU A 58 -3.95 -31.06 23.78
N HIS A 59 -4.23 -29.81 23.42
CA HIS A 59 -5.49 -29.13 23.69
C HIS A 59 -6.45 -29.24 22.51
N VAL A 60 -7.70 -29.58 22.81
CA VAL A 60 -8.78 -29.49 21.80
C VAL A 60 -9.24 -28.05 21.73
N PHE A 61 -8.76 -27.31 20.74
CA PHE A 61 -9.19 -25.94 20.48
C PHE A 61 -10.51 -25.89 19.68
N THR A 62 -11.38 -24.94 20.04
CA THR A 62 -12.54 -24.58 19.21
C THR A 62 -12.73 -23.08 19.22
N GLY A 63 -12.74 -22.46 18.03
CA GLY A 63 -13.02 -21.04 17.83
C GLY A 63 -14.29 -20.80 17.02
N ILE A 64 -14.75 -19.55 17.00
CA ILE A 64 -15.85 -19.09 16.14
C ILE A 64 -15.40 -17.82 15.42
N GLY A 65 -15.35 -17.88 14.09
CA GLY A 65 -15.05 -16.73 13.25
C GLY A 65 -16.19 -15.70 13.21
N THR A 66 -15.92 -14.54 12.61
CA THR A 66 -16.87 -13.41 12.57
C THR A 66 -18.24 -13.78 11.95
N ALA A 67 -18.27 -14.69 10.98
CA ALA A 67 -19.49 -15.17 10.31
C ALA A 67 -20.22 -16.30 11.07
N GLY A 68 -19.82 -16.61 12.31
CA GLY A 68 -20.37 -17.70 13.11
C GLY A 68 -19.86 -19.10 12.74
N THR A 69 -18.92 -19.20 11.80
CA THR A 69 -18.30 -20.48 11.40
C THR A 69 -17.37 -20.98 12.50
N ARG A 70 -17.49 -22.25 12.87
CA ARG A 70 -16.60 -22.91 13.85
C ARG A 70 -15.32 -23.38 13.18
N PHE A 71 -14.22 -23.41 13.93
CA PHE A 71 -12.95 -24.00 13.52
C PHE A 71 -12.21 -24.56 14.74
N GLY A 72 -11.23 -25.42 14.50
CA GLY A 72 -10.31 -26.01 15.46
C GLY A 72 -8.91 -26.15 14.84
N SER A 73 -7.99 -26.78 15.57
CA SER A 73 -6.61 -27.03 15.12
C SER A 73 -6.62 -27.90 13.85
N TYR A 74 -6.29 -27.29 12.71
CA TYR A 74 -6.40 -27.88 11.35
C TYR A 74 -7.78 -28.46 10.99
N ASP A 75 -8.85 -28.06 11.69
CA ASP A 75 -10.22 -28.53 11.45
C ASP A 75 -11.11 -27.33 11.10
N TYR A 76 -11.47 -27.22 9.83
CA TYR A 76 -12.33 -26.18 9.28
C TYR A 76 -13.53 -26.84 8.61
N PRO A 77 -14.56 -27.25 9.40
CA PRO A 77 -15.61 -28.14 8.93
C PRO A 77 -16.28 -27.69 7.61
N GLY A 78 -16.25 -28.57 6.62
CA GLY A 78 -16.80 -28.33 5.28
C GLY A 78 -15.87 -27.59 4.31
N LEU A 79 -14.72 -27.12 4.79
CA LEU A 79 -13.69 -26.43 4.01
C LEU A 79 -12.40 -27.24 3.93
N TYR A 80 -11.69 -27.40 5.05
CA TYR A 80 -10.39 -28.09 5.14
C TYR A 80 -10.32 -28.97 6.39
N GLY A 81 -9.53 -30.04 6.30
CA GLY A 81 -9.10 -30.84 7.45
C GLY A 81 -7.57 -30.96 7.46
N TYR A 82 -7.06 -31.77 8.39
CA TYR A 82 -5.62 -31.93 8.67
C TYR A 82 -4.73 -32.09 7.42
N GLU A 83 -5.17 -32.87 6.43
CA GLU A 83 -4.42 -33.19 5.20
C GLU A 83 -4.28 -32.03 4.19
N GLN A 84 -5.02 -30.94 4.39
CA GLN A 84 -4.94 -29.73 3.56
C GLN A 84 -3.98 -28.68 4.12
N PHE A 85 -3.29 -29.00 5.22
CA PHE A 85 -2.28 -28.16 5.82
C PHE A 85 -0.92 -28.85 5.70
N HIS A 86 0.13 -28.05 5.60
CA HIS A 86 1.48 -28.56 5.76
C HIS A 86 1.72 -28.92 7.22
N HIS A 87 2.57 -29.93 7.40
CA HIS A 87 3.14 -30.34 8.68
C HIS A 87 4.64 -30.53 8.42
N CYS A 88 5.39 -29.43 8.40
CA CYS A 88 6.70 -29.41 7.74
C CYS A 88 7.71 -30.39 8.38
N GLY A 89 7.56 -30.67 9.67
CA GLY A 89 8.42 -31.58 10.44
C GLY A 89 9.87 -31.10 10.55
N LEU A 90 10.11 -29.80 10.32
CA LEU A 90 11.45 -29.20 10.29
C LEU A 90 11.83 -28.50 11.61
N THR A 91 10.84 -28.10 12.40
CA THR A 91 10.98 -27.33 13.65
C THR A 91 10.07 -27.91 14.73
N GLU A 92 10.21 -27.46 15.99
CA GLU A 92 9.55 -28.10 17.14
C GLU A 92 8.02 -28.01 17.13
N ASN A 93 7.45 -27.02 16.44
CA ASN A 93 6.00 -26.78 16.29
C ASN A 93 5.60 -26.51 14.82
N ASP A 94 6.40 -26.98 13.86
CA ASP A 94 6.22 -26.67 12.44
C ASP A 94 6.22 -25.17 12.08
N ASP A 95 6.69 -24.31 12.98
CA ASP A 95 6.83 -22.86 12.81
C ASP A 95 8.11 -22.47 12.05
N ILE A 96 8.12 -21.35 11.32
CA ILE A 96 9.31 -20.85 10.61
C ILE A 96 10.37 -20.36 11.62
N TRP A 97 11.55 -21.00 11.64
CA TRP A 97 12.67 -20.55 12.48
C TRP A 97 13.79 -19.88 11.69
N ASP A 98 14.05 -20.35 10.46
CA ASP A 98 15.00 -19.72 9.54
C ASP A 98 14.30 -19.11 8.32
N PHE A 99 14.12 -17.79 8.35
CA PHE A 99 13.55 -17.02 7.24
C PHE A 99 14.42 -16.99 5.97
N ASN A 100 15.62 -17.58 6.00
CA ASN A 100 16.47 -17.75 4.81
C ASN A 100 16.34 -19.14 4.18
N ASP A 101 15.66 -20.09 4.83
CA ASP A 101 15.40 -21.42 4.29
C ASP A 101 14.09 -21.41 3.48
N PRO A 102 14.13 -21.55 2.13
CA PRO A 102 12.94 -21.55 1.31
C PRO A 102 11.94 -22.65 1.62
N VAL A 103 12.41 -23.78 2.16
CA VAL A 103 11.52 -24.88 2.51
C VAL A 103 10.73 -24.49 3.75
N GLN A 104 11.39 -24.03 4.81
CA GLN A 104 10.69 -23.55 6.01
C GLN A 104 9.74 -22.41 5.67
N VAL A 105 10.23 -21.38 4.97
CA VAL A 105 9.42 -20.19 4.63
C VAL A 105 8.13 -20.52 3.91
N ARG A 106 8.07 -21.63 3.14
CA ARG A 106 6.92 -21.99 2.28
C ARG A 106 6.12 -23.21 2.72
N THR A 107 6.53 -23.89 3.78
CA THR A 107 5.87 -25.12 4.24
C THR A 107 5.71 -25.20 5.75
N CYS A 108 6.43 -24.37 6.51
CA CYS A 108 6.24 -24.20 7.94
C CYS A 108 5.33 -22.99 8.22
N GLU A 109 4.73 -22.96 9.39
CA GLU A 109 3.76 -21.99 9.84
C GLU A 109 4.40 -20.61 10.08
N LEU A 110 3.72 -19.58 9.59
CA LEU A 110 4.10 -18.20 9.86
C LEU A 110 3.43 -17.78 11.16
N VAL A 111 4.15 -17.81 12.29
CA VAL A 111 3.65 -17.41 13.61
C VAL A 111 2.37 -18.14 14.01
N ASP A 112 2.44 -19.48 13.99
CA ASP A 112 1.36 -20.40 14.36
C ASP A 112 0.10 -20.29 13.47
N LEU A 113 0.24 -19.71 12.27
CA LEU A 113 -0.85 -19.67 11.28
C LEU A 113 -0.85 -20.97 10.47
N ALA A 114 -1.93 -21.75 10.58
CA ALA A 114 -2.08 -23.05 9.93
C ALA A 114 -1.83 -22.95 8.42
N ASP A 115 -0.68 -23.44 7.98
CA ASP A 115 -0.16 -23.24 6.63
C ASP A 115 -0.82 -24.18 5.63
N LEU A 116 -1.46 -23.66 4.58
CA LEU A 116 -2.18 -24.48 3.61
C LEU A 116 -1.19 -25.18 2.67
N ALA A 117 -1.42 -26.46 2.42
CA ALA A 117 -0.71 -27.25 1.42
C ALA A 117 -1.15 -26.84 -0.01
N THR A 118 -0.70 -25.67 -0.44
CA THR A 118 -1.13 -24.97 -1.66
C THR A 118 -0.67 -25.64 -2.95
N GLU A 119 0.18 -26.65 -2.87
CA GLU A 119 0.55 -27.53 -3.97
C GLU A 119 -0.56 -28.54 -4.32
N ARG A 120 -1.50 -28.78 -3.41
CA ARG A 120 -2.60 -29.72 -3.62
C ARG A 120 -3.72 -29.14 -4.48
N ASP A 121 -4.24 -29.95 -5.39
CA ASP A 121 -5.31 -29.51 -6.30
C ASP A 121 -6.62 -29.18 -5.57
N ASP A 122 -7.00 -29.93 -4.53
CA ASP A 122 -8.21 -29.63 -3.76
C ASP A 122 -8.13 -28.31 -3.00
N VAL A 123 -6.94 -27.92 -2.51
CA VAL A 123 -6.70 -26.60 -1.90
C VAL A 123 -6.76 -25.51 -2.97
N ARG A 124 -6.06 -25.68 -4.09
CA ARG A 124 -6.05 -24.71 -5.20
C ARG A 124 -7.45 -24.48 -5.77
N ASP A 125 -8.25 -25.53 -5.94
CA ASP A 125 -9.62 -25.44 -6.45
C ASP A 125 -10.53 -24.65 -5.48
N ARG A 126 -10.36 -24.82 -4.17
CA ARG A 126 -11.10 -24.07 -3.15
C ARG A 126 -10.71 -22.59 -3.13
N LEU A 127 -9.42 -22.29 -3.19
CA LEU A 127 -8.90 -20.92 -3.27
C LEU A 127 -9.37 -20.23 -4.56
N ALA A 128 -9.25 -20.89 -5.71
CA ALA A 128 -9.71 -20.36 -7.00
C ALA A 128 -11.23 -20.13 -7.02
N ALA A 129 -12.03 -21.05 -6.45
CA ALA A 129 -13.48 -20.85 -6.34
C ALA A 129 -13.84 -19.61 -5.50
N TYR A 130 -13.11 -19.35 -4.41
CA TYR A 130 -13.28 -18.13 -3.62
C TYR A 130 -12.93 -16.87 -4.42
N LEU A 131 -11.82 -16.88 -5.15
CA LEU A 131 -11.40 -15.76 -5.98
C LEU A 131 -12.36 -15.52 -7.16
N ASN A 132 -12.84 -16.57 -7.84
CA ASN A 132 -13.84 -16.47 -8.91
C ASN A 132 -15.19 -15.96 -8.40
N ASP A 133 -15.59 -16.31 -7.17
CA ASP A 133 -16.78 -15.74 -6.55
C ASP A 133 -16.65 -14.21 -6.38
N LEU A 134 -15.48 -13.71 -6.00
CA LEU A 134 -15.19 -12.28 -5.90
C LEU A 134 -15.15 -11.59 -7.27
N ILE A 135 -14.53 -12.23 -8.28
CA ILE A 135 -14.51 -11.76 -9.67
C ILE A 135 -15.95 -11.64 -10.19
N GLY A 136 -16.79 -12.64 -9.94
CA GLY A 136 -18.21 -12.63 -10.33
C GLY A 136 -19.03 -11.48 -9.70
N LEU A 137 -18.57 -10.90 -8.60
CA LEU A 137 -19.14 -9.69 -8.00
C LEU A 137 -18.60 -8.38 -8.61
N GLY A 138 -17.57 -8.45 -9.45
CA GLY A 138 -16.96 -7.32 -10.15
C GLY A 138 -15.64 -6.82 -9.55
N VAL A 139 -14.96 -7.62 -8.72
CA VAL A 139 -13.61 -7.30 -8.21
C VAL A 139 -12.62 -7.27 -9.38
N ALA A 140 -11.76 -6.26 -9.42
CA ALA A 140 -10.81 -6.05 -10.52
C ALA A 140 -9.45 -6.70 -10.30
N GLY A 141 -9.20 -7.22 -9.09
CA GLY A 141 -7.92 -7.83 -8.75
C GLY A 141 -7.68 -8.09 -7.27
N PHE A 142 -6.46 -8.52 -6.95
CA PHE A 142 -6.09 -9.02 -5.64
C PHE A 142 -4.72 -8.52 -5.16
N ARG A 143 -4.63 -8.19 -3.87
CA ARG A 143 -3.38 -8.35 -3.11
C ARG A 143 -3.31 -9.80 -2.68
N ILE A 144 -2.26 -10.51 -3.02
CA ILE A 144 -1.98 -11.83 -2.42
C ILE A 144 -1.15 -11.59 -1.17
N ASP A 145 -1.79 -11.77 -0.02
CA ASP A 145 -1.16 -11.69 1.30
C ASP A 145 -0.12 -12.79 1.48
N ALA A 146 0.94 -12.49 2.23
CA ALA A 146 1.97 -13.47 2.59
C ALA A 146 2.51 -14.28 1.39
N ALA A 147 2.55 -13.70 0.18
CA ALA A 147 2.93 -14.42 -1.04
C ALA A 147 4.35 -15.01 -0.98
N ARG A 148 5.26 -14.40 -0.20
CA ARG A 148 6.58 -14.97 0.10
C ARG A 148 6.51 -16.39 0.68
N HIS A 149 5.47 -16.67 1.44
CA HIS A 149 5.23 -17.93 2.14
C HIS A 149 4.50 -18.97 1.28
N MET A 150 4.15 -18.62 0.04
CA MET A 150 3.63 -19.57 -0.94
C MET A 150 4.68 -19.83 -2.02
N ALA A 151 4.75 -21.05 -2.55
CA ALA A 151 5.58 -21.28 -3.74
C ALA A 151 5.01 -20.48 -4.94
N PRO A 152 5.85 -19.80 -5.74
CA PRO A 152 5.40 -19.09 -6.95
C PRO A 152 4.60 -19.97 -7.92
N GLU A 153 4.91 -21.26 -7.95
CA GLU A 153 4.27 -22.30 -8.76
C GLU A 153 2.83 -22.53 -8.32
N ASP A 154 2.59 -22.48 -7.01
CA ASP A 154 1.27 -22.70 -6.40
C ASP A 154 0.37 -21.48 -6.61
N ILE A 155 0.91 -20.27 -6.41
CA ILE A 155 0.20 -19.03 -6.75
C ILE A 155 -0.21 -19.04 -8.23
N ARG A 156 0.73 -19.35 -9.13
CA ARG A 156 0.45 -19.44 -10.57
C ARG A 156 -0.64 -20.46 -10.87
N ALA A 157 -0.55 -21.65 -10.28
CA ALA A 157 -1.55 -22.69 -10.47
C ALA A 157 -2.94 -22.27 -9.96
N ILE A 158 -3.03 -21.48 -8.89
CA ILE A 158 -4.30 -20.89 -8.41
C ILE A 158 -4.81 -19.84 -9.42
N LEU A 159 -3.94 -18.93 -9.88
CA LEU A 159 -4.31 -17.87 -10.81
C LEU A 159 -4.73 -18.40 -12.19
N GLU A 160 -4.13 -19.49 -12.67
CA GLU A 160 -4.50 -20.16 -13.92
C GLU A 160 -5.89 -20.83 -13.88
N ARG A 161 -6.48 -20.98 -12.69
CA ARG A 161 -7.85 -21.48 -12.48
C ARG A 161 -8.91 -20.37 -12.47
N LEU A 162 -8.51 -19.10 -12.59
CA LEU A 162 -9.45 -17.99 -12.56
C LEU A 162 -10.19 -17.84 -13.90
N ASP A 163 -11.45 -17.40 -13.81
CA ASP A 163 -12.31 -17.23 -14.98
C ASP A 163 -11.89 -16.02 -15.85
N GLU A 164 -11.19 -15.05 -15.24
CA GLU A 164 -10.74 -13.81 -15.89
C GLU A 164 -9.30 -13.46 -15.47
N THR A 165 -8.56 -12.81 -16.37
CA THR A 165 -7.28 -12.19 -16.03
C THR A 165 -7.54 -10.88 -15.29
N VAL A 166 -7.04 -10.79 -14.05
CA VAL A 166 -7.24 -9.64 -13.16
C VAL A 166 -5.90 -9.01 -12.75
N PHE A 167 -5.94 -7.82 -12.17
CA PHE A 167 -4.73 -7.20 -11.62
C PHE A 167 -4.30 -7.95 -10.35
N VAL A 168 -3.03 -8.34 -10.26
CA VAL A 168 -2.49 -9.03 -9.09
C VAL A 168 -1.25 -8.31 -8.62
N TYR A 169 -1.16 -8.09 -7.31
CA TYR A 169 0.10 -7.76 -6.67
C TYR A 169 0.33 -8.62 -5.44
N GLN A 170 1.58 -8.99 -5.24
CA GLN A 170 1.99 -10.05 -4.31
C GLN A 170 2.79 -9.42 -3.18
N GLU A 171 2.43 -9.72 -1.94
CA GLU A 171 3.23 -9.32 -0.80
C GLU A 171 4.44 -10.24 -0.65
N VAL A 172 5.59 -9.74 -1.09
CA VAL A 172 6.88 -10.38 -0.86
C VAL A 172 7.76 -9.39 -0.11
N ILE A 173 8.02 -9.66 1.17
CA ILE A 173 8.96 -8.89 1.97
C ILE A 173 10.36 -9.45 1.72
N ASP A 174 11.14 -8.78 0.88
CA ASP A 174 12.51 -9.17 0.58
C ASP A 174 13.51 -8.76 1.69
N PRO A 175 14.61 -9.54 1.88
CA PRO A 175 15.79 -9.05 2.57
C PRO A 175 16.52 -8.01 1.71
N ASP A 176 17.60 -7.43 2.25
CA ASP A 176 18.52 -6.56 1.51
C ASP A 176 19.87 -7.27 1.34
N PRO A 177 20.28 -7.62 0.11
CA PRO A 177 19.61 -7.41 -1.18
C PRO A 177 18.39 -8.34 -1.40
N PRO A 178 17.43 -7.98 -2.28
CA PRO A 178 16.30 -8.83 -2.66
C PRO A 178 16.74 -10.20 -3.17
N ALA A 179 16.00 -11.24 -2.76
CA ALA A 179 16.31 -12.64 -3.10
C ALA A 179 15.08 -13.45 -3.52
N TRP A 180 13.86 -12.96 -3.26
CA TRP A 180 12.63 -13.73 -3.38
C TRP A 180 11.70 -13.24 -4.48
N SER A 181 11.70 -11.94 -4.82
CA SER A 181 10.67 -11.37 -5.69
C SER A 181 10.69 -11.85 -7.15
N GLU A 182 11.85 -12.16 -7.74
CA GLU A 182 11.96 -12.40 -9.19
C GLU A 182 11.06 -13.54 -9.71
N PRO A 183 10.97 -14.71 -9.04
CA PRO A 183 10.00 -15.75 -9.39
C PRO A 183 8.52 -15.31 -9.41
N TYR A 184 8.16 -14.21 -8.73
CA TYR A 184 6.78 -13.74 -8.62
C TYR A 184 6.35 -12.81 -9.77
N TYR A 185 7.29 -12.23 -10.52
CA TYR A 185 6.99 -11.28 -11.61
C TYR A 185 6.03 -11.82 -12.69
N PRO A 186 6.11 -13.09 -13.14
CA PRO A 186 5.21 -13.59 -14.16
C PRO A 186 3.72 -13.58 -13.78
N MET A 187 3.40 -13.46 -12.48
CA MET A 187 2.03 -13.48 -11.96
C MET A 187 1.48 -12.08 -11.68
N GLY A 188 2.33 -11.04 -11.69
CA GLY A 188 1.92 -9.67 -11.44
C GLY A 188 2.95 -8.89 -10.64
N TRP A 189 2.50 -7.77 -10.10
CA TRP A 189 3.37 -6.85 -9.35
C TRP A 189 3.80 -7.45 -8.02
N VAL A 190 4.88 -6.94 -7.44
CA VAL A 190 5.40 -7.32 -6.14
C VAL A 190 5.61 -6.07 -5.29
N THR A 191 5.25 -6.16 -4.00
CA THR A 191 5.41 -5.06 -3.05
C THR A 191 6.88 -4.71 -2.84
N GLU A 192 7.25 -3.48 -3.15
CA GLU A 192 8.63 -2.99 -3.03
C GLU A 192 8.85 -2.33 -1.65
N PHE A 193 9.13 -3.16 -0.64
CA PHE A 193 9.38 -2.68 0.73
C PHE A 193 10.68 -1.87 0.86
N GLN A 194 11.68 -2.10 -0.02
CA GLN A 194 12.92 -1.33 0.04
C GLN A 194 12.67 0.13 -0.36
N PHE A 195 11.70 0.41 -1.24
CA PHE A 195 11.30 1.78 -1.55
C PHE A 195 10.75 2.49 -0.31
N SER A 196 9.85 1.84 0.43
CA SER A 196 9.29 2.36 1.69
C SER A 196 10.41 2.72 2.68
N ARG A 197 11.38 1.83 2.89
CA ARG A 197 12.53 2.04 3.79
C ARG A 197 13.46 3.16 3.30
N ALA A 198 13.88 3.13 2.04
CA ALA A 198 14.85 4.08 1.48
C ALA A 198 14.30 5.52 1.41
N VAL A 199 13.03 5.67 0.99
CA VAL A 199 12.37 6.98 0.99
C VAL A 199 12.16 7.48 2.41
N SER A 200 11.72 6.63 3.34
CA SER A 200 11.56 7.01 4.75
C SER A 200 12.87 7.50 5.35
N ALA A 201 13.97 6.77 5.14
CA ALA A 201 15.30 7.16 5.60
C ALA A 201 15.72 8.53 5.04
N ALA A 202 15.61 8.75 3.73
CA ALA A 202 15.98 10.02 3.11
C ALA A 202 15.22 11.22 3.67
N PHE A 203 13.92 11.04 3.98
CA PHE A 203 13.09 12.08 4.57
C PHE A 203 13.37 12.29 6.07
N PHE A 204 13.52 11.23 6.87
CA PHE A 204 13.90 11.38 8.27
C PHE A 204 15.25 12.06 8.43
N ASP A 205 16.26 11.58 7.71
CA ASP A 205 17.65 12.07 7.74
C ASP A 205 17.81 13.49 7.19
N GLY A 206 16.77 14.06 6.57
CA GLY A 206 16.83 15.42 6.06
C GLY A 206 17.59 15.56 4.74
N VAL A 207 17.77 14.46 4.00
CA VAL A 207 18.59 14.42 2.77
C VAL A 207 17.84 13.84 1.56
N PRO A 208 16.61 14.31 1.23
CA PRO A 208 15.93 13.93 0.00
C PRO A 208 16.74 14.25 -1.27
N ALA A 209 17.81 15.06 -1.18
CA ALA A 209 18.83 15.21 -2.21
C ALA A 209 19.37 13.87 -2.78
N ARG A 210 19.39 12.80 -1.98
CA ARG A 210 19.85 11.45 -2.39
C ARG A 210 18.81 10.65 -3.18
N LEU A 211 17.64 11.22 -3.47
CA LEU A 211 16.57 10.54 -4.18
C LEU A 211 16.70 10.63 -5.71
N HIS A 212 17.72 11.29 -6.25
CA HIS A 212 18.01 11.29 -7.69
C HIS A 212 19.45 11.75 -7.97
N GLY A 213 20.00 11.34 -9.11
CA GLY A 213 21.35 11.70 -9.56
C GLY A 213 22.45 10.73 -9.08
N PRO A 214 23.72 11.07 -9.32
CA PRO A 214 24.85 10.21 -8.95
C PRO A 214 24.93 9.94 -7.44
N GLY A 215 25.14 8.70 -7.05
CA GLY A 215 25.16 8.26 -5.65
C GLY A 215 23.79 8.25 -4.97
N SER A 216 22.71 8.31 -5.75
CA SER A 216 21.34 8.22 -5.22
C SER A 216 20.98 6.80 -4.76
N ILE A 217 19.87 6.69 -4.03
CA ILE A 217 19.33 5.39 -3.58
C ILE A 217 19.17 4.40 -4.74
N TRP A 218 18.94 4.86 -5.97
CA TRP A 218 18.77 4.01 -7.15
C TRP A 218 20.07 3.33 -7.61
N GLU A 219 21.22 3.87 -7.23
CA GLU A 219 22.54 3.29 -7.52
C GLU A 219 23.07 2.45 -6.35
N THR A 220 22.57 2.70 -5.13
CA THR A 220 23.06 2.07 -3.89
C THR A 220 22.14 1.00 -3.33
N THR A 221 20.89 0.95 -3.78
CA THR A 221 19.88 0.00 -3.31
C THR A 221 19.35 -0.81 -4.51
N PRO A 222 19.39 -2.14 -4.43
CA PRO A 222 18.82 -3.02 -5.44
C PRO A 222 17.29 -2.98 -5.35
N PHE A 223 16.66 -2.14 -6.17
CA PHE A 223 15.21 -2.11 -6.32
C PHE A 223 14.74 -3.11 -7.38
N LEU A 224 13.51 -3.58 -7.23
CA LEU A 224 12.81 -4.35 -8.26
C LEU A 224 12.71 -3.54 -9.58
N PRO A 225 12.55 -4.18 -10.73
CA PRO A 225 12.27 -3.44 -11.96
C PRO A 225 10.98 -2.62 -11.80
N SER A 226 11.00 -1.37 -12.26
CA SER A 226 9.87 -0.44 -12.08
C SER A 226 8.54 -0.96 -12.65
N GLY A 227 8.59 -1.84 -13.67
CA GLY A 227 7.40 -2.46 -14.25
C GLY A 227 6.73 -3.47 -13.33
N GLU A 228 7.50 -4.07 -12.41
CA GLU A 228 7.07 -5.14 -11.51
C GLU A 228 6.78 -4.61 -10.09
N ALA A 229 7.23 -3.39 -9.75
CA ALA A 229 7.15 -2.86 -8.40
C ALA A 229 5.79 -2.21 -8.08
N LEU A 230 5.14 -2.63 -7.00
CA LEU A 230 4.11 -1.84 -6.31
C LEU A 230 4.74 -1.11 -5.12
N VAL A 231 4.75 0.22 -5.17
CA VAL A 231 5.45 1.09 -4.22
C VAL A 231 4.49 1.81 -3.29
N PHE A 232 4.93 2.05 -2.08
CA PHE A 232 4.20 2.78 -1.04
C PHE A 232 5.19 3.41 -0.06
N VAL A 233 4.79 4.50 0.60
CA VAL A 233 5.57 5.08 1.71
C VAL A 233 5.43 4.20 2.95
N ASP A 234 4.20 3.81 3.27
CA ASP A 234 3.84 2.92 4.36
C ASP A 234 2.73 1.94 3.93
N ASN A 235 2.62 0.81 4.64
CA ASN A 235 1.48 -0.10 4.56
C ASN A 235 0.83 -0.24 5.95
N HIS A 236 -0.11 -1.16 6.08
CA HIS A 236 -0.83 -1.35 7.34
C HIS A 236 0.04 -2.01 8.42
N ASP A 237 1.02 -2.86 8.08
CA ASP A 237 1.96 -3.46 9.03
C ASP A 237 3.04 -2.47 9.50
N ASN A 238 3.79 -1.90 8.56
CA ASN A 238 5.02 -1.19 8.87
C ASN A 238 4.77 0.20 9.46
N GLN A 239 3.56 0.76 9.31
CA GLN A 239 3.15 1.94 10.08
C GLN A 239 2.95 1.64 11.58
N ARG A 240 2.97 0.36 11.97
CA ARG A 240 2.94 -0.15 13.35
C ARG A 240 4.28 -0.78 13.75
N SER A 241 5.34 -0.57 12.98
CA SER A 241 6.66 -1.21 13.13
C SER A 241 6.67 -2.72 12.87
N HIS A 242 5.62 -3.31 12.30
CA HIS A 242 5.63 -4.70 11.88
C HIS A 242 6.22 -4.81 10.47
N GLY A 243 7.28 -5.58 10.27
CA GLY A 243 7.94 -5.73 8.95
C GLY A 243 8.93 -4.60 8.58
N GLY A 244 9.18 -3.65 9.48
CA GLY A 244 10.24 -2.65 9.33
C GLY A 244 10.16 -1.53 10.37
N ASP A 245 11.32 -1.07 10.82
CA ASP A 245 11.45 0.10 11.68
C ASP A 245 11.66 1.39 10.88
N HIS A 246 11.39 2.53 11.52
CA HIS A 246 11.73 3.86 11.00
C HIS A 246 11.07 4.20 9.65
N ILE A 247 9.81 3.81 9.49
CA ILE A 247 8.97 4.16 8.35
C ILE A 247 8.26 5.50 8.60
N VAL A 248 8.21 6.36 7.59
CA VAL A 248 7.45 7.61 7.63
C VAL A 248 5.95 7.27 7.54
N THR A 249 5.16 7.71 8.52
CA THR A 249 3.73 7.38 8.64
C THR A 249 2.90 8.65 8.77
N HIS A 250 1.57 8.50 8.74
CA HIS A 250 0.66 9.61 8.96
C HIS A 250 0.88 10.39 10.28
N ARG A 251 1.57 9.79 11.28
CA ARG A 251 1.94 10.43 12.55
C ARG A 251 3.01 11.51 12.39
N ASP A 252 3.82 11.42 11.34
CA ASP A 252 4.91 12.37 11.06
C ASP A 252 4.42 13.67 10.37
N GLY A 253 3.10 13.82 10.25
CA GLY A 253 2.45 15.06 9.80
C GLY A 253 2.93 15.50 8.42
N ALA A 254 3.51 16.71 8.34
CA ALA A 254 3.98 17.26 7.08
C ALA A 254 5.09 16.43 6.44
N LEU A 255 5.92 15.72 7.22
CA LEU A 255 6.99 14.88 6.66
C LEU A 255 6.41 13.76 5.78
N TYR A 256 5.32 13.14 6.23
CA TYR A 256 4.59 12.12 5.48
C TYR A 256 4.01 12.66 4.18
N ASP A 257 3.35 13.82 4.24
CA ASP A 257 2.77 14.46 3.07
C ASP A 257 3.84 14.74 2.00
N LEU A 258 5.03 15.17 2.41
CA LEU A 258 6.15 15.40 1.48
C LEU A 258 6.69 14.10 0.88
N ALA A 259 6.81 13.02 1.67
CA ALA A 259 7.27 11.72 1.18
C ALA A 259 6.27 11.12 0.18
N VAL A 260 4.97 11.19 0.46
CA VAL A 260 3.92 10.74 -0.46
C VAL A 260 3.87 11.61 -1.72
N ALA A 261 4.03 12.92 -1.60
CA ALA A 261 4.12 13.81 -2.76
C ALA A 261 5.32 13.46 -3.66
N PHE A 262 6.48 13.14 -3.08
CA PHE A 262 7.63 12.64 -3.83
C PHE A 262 7.31 11.32 -4.55
N MET A 263 6.77 10.32 -3.85
CA MET A 263 6.40 9.03 -4.43
C MET A 263 5.46 9.19 -5.64
N LEU A 264 4.44 10.05 -5.50
CA LEU A 264 3.48 10.29 -6.58
C LEU A 264 4.11 11.07 -7.75
N ALA A 265 5.05 11.97 -7.49
CA ALA A 265 5.75 12.74 -8.52
C ALA A 265 6.84 11.95 -9.26
N TYR A 266 7.49 10.99 -8.61
CA TYR A 266 8.62 10.24 -9.17
C TYR A 266 8.13 9.04 -10.02
N PRO A 267 8.73 8.75 -11.20
CA PRO A 267 8.19 7.78 -12.17
C PRO A 267 8.37 6.30 -11.83
N TYR A 268 8.82 5.95 -10.62
CA TYR A 268 9.10 4.56 -10.24
C TYR A 268 7.85 3.84 -9.72
N GLY A 269 7.66 2.59 -10.15
CA GLY A 269 6.62 1.66 -9.68
C GLY A 269 5.16 2.05 -9.94
N THR A 270 4.26 1.19 -9.50
CA THR A 270 2.82 1.46 -9.35
C THR A 270 2.56 1.93 -7.92
N ALA A 271 2.12 3.18 -7.76
CA ALA A 271 2.04 3.81 -6.44
C ALA A 271 0.72 3.50 -5.72
N ARG A 272 0.81 3.08 -4.45
CA ARG A 272 -0.31 2.93 -3.52
C ARG A 272 -0.20 3.95 -2.39
N VAL A 273 -1.29 4.67 -2.12
CA VAL A 273 -1.39 5.62 -1.00
C VAL A 273 -2.14 4.95 0.14
N MET A 274 -1.58 4.95 1.34
CA MET A 274 -2.24 4.44 2.53
C MET A 274 -3.37 5.39 2.98
N SER A 275 -4.42 4.83 3.59
CA SER A 275 -5.46 5.61 4.26
C SER A 275 -5.81 4.94 5.58
N SER A 276 -5.43 5.58 6.68
CA SER A 276 -5.37 4.95 7.99
C SER A 276 -6.54 5.37 8.90
N TYR A 277 -6.61 4.70 10.04
CA TYR A 277 -7.22 5.19 11.26
C TYR A 277 -6.14 5.46 12.30
N ALA A 278 -6.42 6.34 13.28
CA ALA A 278 -5.51 6.61 14.38
C ALA A 278 -5.58 5.47 15.40
N PHE A 279 -4.42 5.09 15.93
CA PHE A 279 -4.26 4.07 16.97
C PHE A 279 -3.25 4.55 18.02
N ASP A 280 -3.17 3.90 19.16
CA ASP A 280 -2.07 4.10 20.15
C ASP A 280 -1.40 2.77 20.52
N ASP A 281 -2.05 1.66 20.20
CA ASP A 281 -1.58 0.28 20.39
C ASP A 281 -1.41 -0.36 18.99
N THR A 282 -0.30 -1.07 18.76
CA THR A 282 0.03 -1.67 17.46
C THR A 282 -0.93 -2.79 17.06
N ALA A 283 -1.60 -3.43 18.01
CA ALA A 283 -2.65 -4.41 17.77
C ALA A 283 -4.04 -3.77 17.64
N GLN A 284 -4.20 -2.46 17.86
CA GLN A 284 -5.51 -1.81 17.89
C GLN A 284 -6.27 -1.94 16.56
N GLY A 285 -7.52 -2.42 16.66
CA GLY A 285 -8.46 -2.44 15.54
C GLY A 285 -8.97 -1.04 15.14
N PRO A 286 -9.77 -0.96 14.06
CA PRO A 286 -10.34 0.31 13.61
C PRO A 286 -11.30 0.92 14.64
N PRO A 287 -11.60 2.24 14.54
CA PRO A 287 -12.62 2.89 15.35
C PRO A 287 -13.96 2.15 15.27
N THR A 288 -14.66 2.02 16.40
CA THR A 288 -15.97 1.37 16.49
C THR A 288 -17.08 2.35 16.88
N GLU A 289 -18.32 2.04 16.51
CA GLU A 289 -19.48 2.83 16.99
C GLU A 289 -19.63 2.64 18.52
N PRO A 290 -19.96 3.70 19.27
CA PRO A 290 -20.01 3.66 20.73
C PRO A 290 -20.85 2.49 21.29
N GLY A 291 -20.25 1.68 22.15
CA GLY A 291 -20.92 0.54 22.79
C GLY A 291 -21.12 -0.69 21.89
N THR A 292 -20.45 -0.75 20.73
CA THR A 292 -20.53 -1.88 19.79
C THR A 292 -19.15 -2.28 19.27
N ASP A 293 -19.07 -3.47 18.64
CA ASP A 293 -17.88 -3.92 17.89
C ASP A 293 -17.91 -3.53 16.39
N ALA A 294 -19.00 -2.89 15.96
CA ALA A 294 -19.19 -2.47 14.58
C ALA A 294 -18.21 -1.35 14.22
N ILE A 295 -17.57 -1.45 13.06
CA ILE A 295 -16.64 -0.42 12.59
C ILE A 295 -17.39 0.90 12.39
N ALA A 296 -16.86 1.99 12.95
CA ALA A 296 -17.44 3.31 12.83
C ALA A 296 -17.44 3.78 11.38
N ARG A 297 -18.56 4.35 10.92
CA ARG A 297 -18.65 4.79 9.52
C ARG A 297 -17.84 6.05 9.29
N VAL A 298 -17.10 6.11 8.18
CA VAL A 298 -16.41 7.35 7.72
C VAL A 298 -17.44 8.41 7.30
N HIS A 299 -18.50 7.99 6.63
CA HIS A 299 -19.66 8.82 6.31
C HIS A 299 -20.81 8.46 7.26
N ALA A 300 -21.10 9.37 8.18
CA ALA A 300 -22.17 9.21 9.17
C ALA A 300 -23.27 10.26 8.96
N ALA A 301 -24.37 10.14 9.71
CA ALA A 301 -25.52 11.04 9.58
C ALA A 301 -25.20 12.50 9.96
N ASP A 302 -24.21 12.69 10.83
CA ASP A 302 -23.67 13.97 11.29
C ASP A 302 -22.58 14.54 10.37
N GLY A 303 -22.18 13.82 9.32
CA GLY A 303 -21.26 14.27 8.30
C GLY A 303 -20.08 13.32 8.06
N LEU A 304 -19.03 13.87 7.43
CA LEU A 304 -17.79 13.17 7.13
C LEU A 304 -16.89 13.15 8.37
N ARG A 305 -16.56 11.97 8.89
CA ARG A 305 -15.69 11.75 10.07
C ARG A 305 -14.22 11.50 9.67
N CYS A 306 -13.73 12.22 8.66
CA CYS A 306 -12.46 11.95 7.97
C CYS A 306 -11.49 13.11 8.24
N GLY A 307 -10.26 12.82 8.69
CA GLY A 307 -9.29 13.85 9.11
C GLY A 307 -9.67 14.55 10.42
N GLN A 308 -10.55 13.96 11.22
CA GLN A 308 -11.09 14.52 12.46
C GLN A 308 -10.65 13.72 13.71
N GLY A 309 -9.53 13.00 13.61
CA GLY A 309 -8.96 12.19 14.70
C GLY A 309 -9.02 10.69 14.38
N ALA A 310 -10.18 10.06 14.50
CA ALA A 310 -10.32 8.60 14.43
C ALA A 310 -9.97 8.03 13.04
N TRP A 311 -10.53 8.59 11.96
CA TRP A 311 -10.11 8.27 10.59
C TRP A 311 -9.15 9.34 10.10
N VAL A 312 -7.96 8.92 9.64
CA VAL A 312 -6.86 9.83 9.28
C VAL A 312 -7.06 10.41 7.89
N CYS A 313 -7.43 9.58 6.91
CA CYS A 313 -7.82 10.00 5.57
C CYS A 313 -6.75 10.77 4.78
N GLU A 314 -5.53 10.24 4.77
CA GLU A 314 -4.36 10.76 4.05
C GLU A 314 -4.69 11.01 2.57
N HIS A 315 -5.44 10.10 1.93
CA HIS A 315 -5.91 10.21 0.55
C HIS A 315 -6.76 11.46 0.25
N ARG A 316 -7.20 12.22 1.27
CA ARG A 316 -7.98 13.47 1.13
C ARG A 316 -7.19 14.72 1.47
N ARG A 317 -5.96 14.60 1.98
CA ARG A 317 -5.13 15.76 2.32
C ARG A 317 -4.83 16.54 1.03
N GLN A 318 -4.91 17.87 1.09
CA GLN A 318 -4.67 18.76 -0.05
C GLN A 318 -3.26 18.58 -0.66
N THR A 319 -2.30 18.14 0.15
CA THR A 319 -0.92 17.85 -0.25
C THR A 319 -0.75 16.50 -0.96
N ILE A 320 -1.74 15.60 -0.87
CA ILE A 320 -1.67 14.23 -1.41
C ILE A 320 -2.66 14.02 -2.54
N ALA A 321 -3.95 14.33 -2.35
CA ALA A 321 -5.00 14.00 -3.31
C ALA A 321 -4.73 14.57 -4.73
N PRO A 322 -4.31 15.84 -4.90
CA PRO A 322 -3.99 16.39 -6.22
C PRO A 322 -2.77 15.73 -6.88
N MET A 323 -1.85 15.16 -6.08
CA MET A 323 -0.67 14.48 -6.61
C MET A 323 -1.00 13.17 -7.32
N VAL A 324 -2.16 12.55 -7.05
CA VAL A 324 -2.66 11.43 -7.84
C VAL A 324 -2.93 11.86 -9.29
N ARG A 325 -3.55 13.04 -9.47
CA ARG A 325 -3.74 13.63 -10.80
C ARG A 325 -2.41 14.07 -11.43
N PHE A 326 -1.50 14.65 -10.65
CA PHE A 326 -0.14 14.96 -11.12
C PHE A 326 0.54 13.71 -11.71
N ARG A 327 0.49 12.58 -11.00
CA ARG A 327 1.06 11.32 -11.48
C ARG A 327 0.47 10.88 -12.82
N SER A 328 -0.86 10.96 -12.94
CA SER A 328 -1.57 10.63 -14.19
C SER A 328 -1.17 11.55 -15.35
N VAL A 329 -1.17 12.87 -15.15
CA VAL A 329 -0.82 13.86 -16.19
C VAL A 329 0.63 13.72 -16.64
N THR A 330 1.53 13.34 -15.72
CA THR A 330 2.96 13.20 -15.97
C THR A 330 3.38 11.78 -16.37
N ALA A 331 2.44 10.84 -16.54
CA ALA A 331 2.73 9.45 -16.86
C ALA A 331 3.64 9.32 -18.10
N GLY A 332 4.69 8.49 -17.99
CA GLY A 332 5.69 8.27 -19.05
C GLY A 332 6.72 9.39 -19.26
N ALA A 333 6.57 10.57 -18.63
CA ALA A 333 7.57 11.62 -18.74
C ALA A 333 8.79 11.31 -17.83
N PRO A 334 10.04 11.53 -18.29
CA PRO A 334 11.23 11.30 -17.47
C PRO A 334 11.37 12.36 -16.37
N VAL A 335 12.20 12.09 -15.36
CA VAL A 335 12.68 13.14 -14.46
C VAL A 335 13.64 14.04 -15.25
N ALA A 336 13.43 15.35 -15.18
CA ALA A 336 14.27 16.36 -15.81
C ALA A 336 14.51 17.53 -14.83
N HIS A 337 15.52 18.35 -15.12
CA HIS A 337 15.80 19.57 -14.36
C HIS A 337 15.90 19.35 -12.84
N TRP A 338 16.52 18.24 -12.42
CA TRP A 338 16.77 17.97 -11.01
C TRP A 338 17.64 19.07 -10.40
N TRP A 339 17.15 19.66 -9.32
CA TRP A 339 17.85 20.65 -8.52
C TRP A 339 17.81 20.21 -7.06
N THR A 340 18.89 20.49 -6.33
CA THR A 340 18.96 20.29 -4.89
C THR A 340 19.94 21.26 -4.24
N ASP A 341 19.75 21.56 -2.96
CA ASP A 341 20.75 22.23 -2.12
C ASP A 341 21.79 21.26 -1.52
N GLY A 342 21.73 19.97 -1.89
CA GLY A 342 22.56 18.90 -1.35
C GLY A 342 22.04 18.32 -0.02
N ALA A 343 20.89 18.80 0.48
CA ALA A 343 20.29 18.36 1.73
C ALA A 343 18.75 18.25 1.62
N GLY A 344 18.03 19.12 2.34
CA GLY A 344 16.59 19.06 2.58
C GLY A 344 15.72 19.63 1.45
N GLN A 345 16.30 20.27 0.44
CA GLN A 345 15.56 20.97 -0.61
C GLN A 345 15.82 20.31 -1.96
N ILE A 346 14.75 19.93 -2.64
CA ILE A 346 14.80 19.34 -3.98
C ILE A 346 13.73 19.95 -4.88
N ALA A 347 13.97 19.93 -6.18
CA ALA A 347 12.96 20.22 -7.19
C ALA A 347 13.26 19.48 -8.48
N PHE A 348 12.24 19.14 -9.24
CA PHE A 348 12.40 18.52 -10.56
C PHE A 348 11.15 18.65 -11.41
N ALA A 349 11.37 18.52 -12.71
CA ALA A 349 10.34 18.41 -13.72
C ALA A 349 10.06 16.94 -14.06
N ARG A 350 8.86 16.69 -14.54
CA ARG A 350 8.47 15.47 -15.25
C ARG A 350 8.31 15.82 -16.72
N GLY A 351 9.44 15.82 -17.43
CA GLY A 351 9.56 16.36 -18.79
C GLY A 351 9.03 17.78 -18.87
N ASP A 352 8.11 18.01 -19.80
CA ASP A 352 7.38 19.26 -20.02
C ASP A 352 5.95 19.23 -19.45
N ARG A 353 5.62 18.24 -18.61
CA ARG A 353 4.24 17.95 -18.18
C ARG A 353 3.93 18.38 -16.75
N GLY A 354 4.92 18.43 -15.88
CA GLY A 354 4.74 18.81 -14.49
C GLY A 354 6.03 19.18 -13.80
N PHE A 355 5.92 19.88 -12.69
CA PHE A 355 7.03 20.36 -11.90
C PHE A 355 6.68 20.31 -10.41
N ILE A 356 7.64 19.92 -9.57
CA ILE A 356 7.49 19.89 -8.12
C ILE A 356 8.76 20.45 -7.46
N ALA A 357 8.57 21.20 -6.38
CA ALA A 357 9.62 21.59 -5.44
C ALA A 357 9.21 21.18 -4.02
N ILE A 358 10.11 20.51 -3.30
CA ILE A 358 9.92 20.03 -1.94
C ILE A 358 10.96 20.69 -1.04
N ASN A 359 10.49 21.35 0.01
CA ASN A 359 11.33 21.88 1.07
C ASN A 359 11.07 21.08 2.36
N ARG A 360 11.90 20.07 2.60
CA ARG A 360 11.88 19.30 3.86
C ARG A 360 12.68 19.98 4.97
N ASP A 361 13.45 21.03 4.68
CA ASP A 361 14.11 21.79 5.75
C ASP A 361 13.05 22.34 6.72
N SER A 362 13.29 22.22 8.03
CA SER A 362 12.36 22.66 9.07
C SER A 362 12.51 24.13 9.45
N THR A 363 13.53 24.82 8.91
CA THR A 363 13.89 26.19 9.29
C THR A 363 14.11 27.11 8.09
N ARG A 364 14.74 26.62 7.03
CA ARG A 364 15.11 27.41 5.86
C ARG A 364 13.99 27.42 4.83
N THR A 365 13.71 28.58 4.27
CA THR A 365 12.86 28.73 3.09
C THR A 365 13.67 28.39 1.83
N LEU A 366 13.07 27.65 0.90
CA LEU A 366 13.61 27.51 -0.46
C LEU A 366 13.25 28.78 -1.23
N ALA A 367 14.23 29.57 -1.64
CA ALA A 367 14.04 30.78 -2.44
C ALA A 367 14.97 30.76 -3.65
N GLN A 368 14.49 30.26 -4.80
CA GLN A 368 15.31 30.00 -5.99
C GLN A 368 14.54 30.27 -7.28
N ARG A 369 15.28 30.58 -8.36
CA ARG A 369 14.75 30.54 -9.73
C ARG A 369 15.17 29.22 -10.36
N LEU A 370 14.20 28.37 -10.68
CA LEU A 370 14.44 26.99 -11.13
C LEU A 370 13.84 26.74 -12.50
N GLN A 371 14.50 25.91 -13.30
CA GLN A 371 13.99 25.45 -14.60
C GLN A 371 12.86 24.44 -14.37
N THR A 372 11.68 24.73 -14.92
CA THR A 372 10.49 23.91 -14.70
C THR A 372 10.22 22.91 -15.82
N GLY A 373 10.81 23.12 -17.00
CA GLY A 373 10.49 22.36 -18.22
C GLY A 373 9.13 22.70 -18.82
N LEU A 374 8.29 23.48 -18.13
CA LEU A 374 6.95 23.85 -18.58
C LEU A 374 7.00 25.00 -19.58
N ALA A 375 5.97 25.09 -20.42
CA ALA A 375 5.78 26.23 -21.31
C ALA A 375 5.47 27.52 -20.50
N PRO A 376 5.84 28.71 -20.99
CA PRO A 376 5.56 29.97 -20.32
C PRO A 376 4.06 30.16 -20.07
N GLY A 377 3.71 30.66 -18.88
CA GLY A 377 2.32 30.80 -18.46
C GLY A 377 2.17 30.88 -16.94
N VAL A 378 0.92 31.01 -16.50
CA VAL A 378 0.56 31.00 -15.08
C VAL A 378 -0.09 29.67 -14.74
N TYR A 379 0.42 29.01 -13.72
CA TYR A 379 -0.04 27.69 -13.30
C TYR A 379 -0.48 27.72 -11.83
N CYS A 380 -1.53 26.97 -11.49
CA CYS A 380 -1.96 26.84 -10.10
C CYS A 380 -0.99 25.94 -9.32
N ASN A 381 -0.65 26.33 -8.09
CA ASN A 381 -0.08 25.39 -7.13
C ASN A 381 -1.19 24.43 -6.67
N ILE A 382 -1.09 23.17 -7.09
CA ILE A 382 -2.14 22.19 -6.77
C ILE A 382 -2.11 21.76 -5.29
N LEU A 383 -1.06 22.10 -4.53
CA LEU A 383 -0.88 21.68 -3.14
C LEU A 383 -1.46 22.65 -2.10
N ASP A 384 -1.92 23.84 -2.53
CA ASP A 384 -2.64 24.79 -1.68
C ASP A 384 -3.89 25.39 -2.34
N GLY A 385 -4.25 24.89 -3.52
CA GLY A 385 -5.47 25.26 -4.22
C GLY A 385 -5.71 24.39 -5.45
N ALA A 386 -6.65 24.82 -6.28
CA ALA A 386 -6.95 24.19 -7.56
C ALA A 386 -7.31 25.27 -8.59
N TRP A 387 -7.34 24.88 -9.86
CA TRP A 387 -7.98 25.69 -10.89
C TRP A 387 -9.49 25.69 -10.67
N GLN A 388 -10.09 26.87 -10.72
CA GLN A 388 -11.53 27.09 -10.69
C GLN A 388 -11.91 28.06 -11.82
N GLU A 389 -13.21 28.12 -12.15
CA GLU A 389 -13.71 29.09 -13.11
C GLU A 389 -13.41 30.51 -12.60
N GLY A 390 -12.48 31.21 -13.26
CA GLY A 390 -11.99 32.53 -12.84
C GLY A 390 -10.56 32.57 -12.27
N GLY A 391 -9.86 31.43 -12.14
CA GLY A 391 -8.42 31.40 -11.80
C GLY A 391 -8.04 30.35 -10.75
N CYS A 392 -6.85 30.49 -10.18
CA CYS A 392 -6.36 29.61 -9.13
C CYS A 392 -6.91 30.03 -7.76
N SER A 393 -7.47 29.07 -7.01
CA SER A 393 -7.96 29.34 -5.64
C SER A 393 -6.84 29.46 -4.60
N GLY A 394 -5.65 29.00 -4.95
CA GLY A 394 -4.44 29.00 -4.11
C GLY A 394 -3.34 29.86 -4.73
N SER A 395 -2.10 29.56 -4.38
CA SER A 395 -0.95 30.26 -4.96
C SER A 395 -0.71 29.86 -6.41
N THR A 396 0.05 30.66 -7.13
CA THR A 396 0.39 30.45 -8.54
C THR A 396 1.90 30.36 -8.75
N LEU A 397 2.30 29.64 -9.80
CA LEU A 397 3.64 29.65 -10.36
C LEU A 397 3.60 30.35 -11.72
N THR A 398 4.36 31.43 -11.87
CA THR A 398 4.58 32.06 -13.17
C THR A 398 5.84 31.48 -13.79
N VAL A 399 5.67 30.84 -14.94
CA VAL A 399 6.77 30.30 -15.76
C VAL A 399 7.15 31.36 -16.80
N ASP A 400 8.39 31.83 -16.70
CA ASP A 400 8.98 32.84 -17.57
C ASP A 400 9.21 32.28 -18.99
N ALA A 401 9.53 33.17 -19.95
CA ALA A 401 9.74 32.80 -21.35
C ALA A 401 10.84 31.75 -21.58
N ASP A 402 11.79 31.64 -20.64
CA ASP A 402 12.90 30.67 -20.67
C ASP A 402 12.57 29.35 -19.93
N GLY A 403 11.33 29.17 -19.48
CA GLY A 403 10.87 27.98 -18.75
C GLY A 403 11.19 28.00 -17.25
N THR A 404 11.85 29.06 -16.74
CA THR A 404 12.15 29.16 -15.31
C THR A 404 11.00 29.76 -14.51
N ALA A 405 10.94 29.47 -13.22
CA ALA A 405 10.01 30.10 -12.29
C ALA A 405 10.75 30.51 -11.00
N ALA A 406 10.42 31.69 -10.47
CA ALA A 406 10.87 32.10 -9.14
C ALA A 406 9.98 31.46 -8.08
N LEU A 407 10.57 30.70 -7.16
CA LEU A 407 9.87 29.92 -6.16
C LEU A 407 10.30 30.34 -4.75
N THR A 408 9.29 30.46 -3.88
CA THR A 408 9.46 30.61 -2.44
C THR A 408 8.65 29.52 -1.75
N VAL A 409 9.31 28.49 -1.21
CA VAL A 409 8.65 27.36 -0.52
C VAL A 409 9.03 27.39 0.95
N ALA A 410 8.06 27.62 1.81
CA ALA A 410 8.26 27.67 3.26
C ALA A 410 8.80 26.33 3.82
N PRO A 411 9.40 26.32 5.03
CA PRO A 411 9.85 25.09 5.68
C PRO A 411 8.74 24.04 5.79
N MET A 412 9.08 22.76 5.57
CA MET A 412 8.14 21.63 5.59
C MET A 412 6.94 21.78 4.64
N ARG A 413 7.15 22.39 3.47
CA ARG A 413 6.12 22.58 2.43
C ARG A 413 6.62 22.13 1.06
N ALA A 414 5.69 21.93 0.15
CA ALA A 414 5.95 21.70 -1.25
C ALA A 414 5.08 22.59 -2.13
N VAL A 415 5.51 22.74 -3.37
CA VAL A 415 4.75 23.36 -4.46
C VAL A 415 4.78 22.38 -5.63
N ALA A 416 3.64 22.12 -6.24
CA ALA A 416 3.57 21.30 -7.44
C ALA A 416 2.58 21.88 -8.46
N THR A 417 2.85 21.65 -9.74
CA THR A 417 1.94 22.00 -10.81
C THR A 417 2.13 21.12 -12.04
N HIS A 418 1.18 21.16 -12.96
CA HIS A 418 1.19 20.37 -14.19
C HIS A 418 0.44 21.07 -15.32
N THR A 419 0.58 20.59 -16.55
CA THR A 419 -0.05 21.18 -17.75
C THR A 419 -1.57 21.34 -17.64
N ALA A 420 -2.26 20.40 -17.01
CA ALA A 420 -3.71 20.50 -16.77
C ALA A 420 -4.13 21.49 -15.65
N ALA A 421 -3.17 22.19 -15.03
CA ALA A 421 -3.39 23.22 -14.00
C ALA A 421 -2.93 24.60 -14.48
N ARG A 422 -2.71 24.76 -15.79
CA ARG A 422 -2.41 26.05 -16.41
C ARG A 422 -3.66 26.93 -16.40
N ALA A 423 -3.53 28.13 -15.85
CA ALA A 423 -4.58 29.14 -15.80
C ALA A 423 -4.51 30.11 -16.99
N GLU A 424 -3.30 30.47 -17.43
CA GLU A 424 -3.02 31.42 -18.54
C GLU A 424 -1.82 30.97 -19.38
#